data_AF-A0A9D9FCG0-F1
#
_entry.id   AF-A0A9D9FCG0-F1
#
_cell.length_a   1.000
_cell.length_b   1.000
_cell.length_c   1.000
_cell.angle_alpha   90.00
_cell.angle_beta   90.00
_cell.angle_gamma   90.00
#
_symmetry.space_group_name_H-M   'P 1'
#
loop_
_entity.id
_entity.type
_entity.pdbx_description
1 polymer ?
#
loop_
_entity_poly.entity_id
_entity_poly.type
_entity_poly.pdbx_seq_one_letter_code
_entity_poly.pdbx_strand_id
1 'polypeptide(L)'
;MNRSTKPDNLSWGEVLKQYRFTNNMKQMALADDLGVTQAMVSRWEADLVEPGKQMQERILQLVAPEALSAPMVGWREYIAEMPALAAVVSCEGILETASVGMIRETGLDRTASEGRMLAQSFAEGPPEIFLRLKSIGFFDELIETVESVDKYVLCDGARKGETLFVHSMNWWRRGEDLKPRWVFTGAQVSEEEFEALRTEFGSQIRTTPIA
;
A
#
# COMPACT_ATOMS: atom_id res chain seq x y z
N MET A 1 -19.74 -0.22 23.69
CA MET A 1 -18.28 -0.28 23.55
C MET A 1 -17.96 -1.39 22.56
N ASN A 2 -17.70 -1.03 21.30
CA ASN A 2 -17.23 -1.99 20.30
C ASN A 2 -15.80 -2.40 20.68
N ARG A 3 -15.56 -3.69 20.90
CA ARG A 3 -14.21 -4.23 21.03
C ARG A 3 -13.72 -4.51 19.61
N SER A 4 -12.74 -3.76 19.13
CA SER A 4 -12.01 -4.10 17.91
C SER A 4 -11.36 -5.46 18.12
N THR A 5 -11.72 -6.44 17.30
CA THR A 5 -11.13 -7.77 17.30
C THR A 5 -10.17 -7.89 16.13
N LYS A 6 -9.10 -8.63 16.35
CA LYS A 6 -8.17 -9.04 15.30
C LYS A 6 -8.97 -9.80 14.23
N PRO A 7 -8.75 -9.57 12.93
CA PRO A 7 -9.35 -10.40 11.89
C PRO A 7 -8.98 -11.87 12.14
N ASP A 8 -9.97 -12.76 12.15
CA ASP A 8 -9.82 -14.16 12.59
C ASP A 8 -8.81 -14.97 11.74
N ASN A 9 -8.44 -14.45 10.55
CA ASN A 9 -7.60 -15.13 9.56
C ASN A 9 -6.20 -14.53 9.38
N LEU A 10 -5.82 -13.49 10.12
CA LEU A 10 -4.49 -12.86 10.00
C LEU A 10 -3.59 -13.24 11.18
N SER A 11 -2.28 -13.31 10.96
CA SER A 11 -1.25 -13.33 12.02
C SER A 11 -1.06 -11.94 12.64
N TRP A 12 -0.43 -11.85 13.82
CA TRP A 12 -0.19 -10.51 14.41
C TRP A 12 0.84 -9.75 13.60
N GLY A 13 1.81 -10.44 13.00
CA GLY A 13 2.75 -9.83 12.08
C GLY A 13 2.09 -9.25 10.84
N GLU A 14 1.12 -9.96 10.26
CA GLU A 14 0.36 -9.47 9.09
C GLU A 14 -0.44 -8.22 9.41
N VAL A 15 -1.15 -8.18 10.55
CA VAL A 15 -1.90 -7.01 11.00
C VAL A 15 -0.98 -5.79 11.17
N LEU A 16 0.18 -5.97 11.79
CA LEU A 16 1.14 -4.88 12.02
C LEU A 16 1.79 -4.41 10.72
N LYS A 17 2.17 -5.34 9.83
CA LYS A 17 2.68 -5.01 8.49
C LYS A 17 1.66 -4.21 7.69
N GLN A 18 0.41 -4.67 7.65
CA GLN A 18 -0.67 -3.99 6.92
C GLN A 18 -0.89 -2.58 7.46
N TYR A 19 -0.99 -2.40 8.78
CA TYR A 19 -1.09 -1.07 9.39
C TYR A 19 0.12 -0.20 9.06
N ARG A 20 1.32 -0.76 9.21
CA ARG A 20 2.57 -0.03 8.99
C ARG A 20 2.72 0.41 7.54
N PHE A 21 2.41 -0.44 6.57
CA PHE A 21 2.48 -0.11 5.15
C PHE A 21 1.36 0.83 4.70
N THR A 22 0.15 0.65 5.22
CA THR A 22 -0.97 1.58 4.98
C THR A 22 -0.61 2.99 5.44
N ASN A 23 0.10 3.12 6.56
CA ASN A 23 0.51 4.40 7.15
C ASN A 23 1.94 4.83 6.75
N ASN A 24 2.60 4.13 5.81
CA ASN A 24 4.00 4.36 5.41
C ASN A 24 4.97 4.56 6.58
N MET A 25 4.82 3.71 7.58
CA MET A 25 5.52 3.81 8.84
C MET A 25 6.75 2.89 8.83
N LYS A 26 7.85 3.33 9.44
CA LYS A 26 9.01 2.45 9.71
C LYS A 26 8.74 1.63 10.96
N GLN A 27 9.36 0.46 11.11
CA GLN A 27 9.18 -0.37 12.31
C GLN A 27 9.51 0.38 13.60
N MET A 28 10.50 1.27 13.57
CA MET A 28 10.85 2.13 14.71
C MET A 28 9.72 3.09 15.08
N ALA A 29 9.06 3.71 14.11
CA ALA A 29 7.93 4.61 14.38
C ALA A 29 6.73 3.86 14.97
N LEU A 30 6.44 2.64 14.47
CA LEU A 30 5.42 1.78 15.06
C LEU A 30 5.80 1.35 16.50
N ALA A 31 7.09 1.11 16.74
CA ALA A 31 7.59 0.76 18.06
C ALA A 31 7.42 1.91 19.05
N ASP A 32 7.69 3.15 18.61
CA ASP A 32 7.49 4.36 19.40
C ASP A 32 5.99 4.53 19.76
N ASP A 33 5.08 4.36 18.79
CA ASP A 33 3.63 4.43 18.99
C ASP A 33 3.11 3.38 20.00
N LEU A 34 3.70 2.18 19.98
CA LEU A 34 3.35 1.08 20.88
C LEU A 34 4.12 1.10 22.21
N GLY A 35 5.11 1.98 22.36
CA GLY A 35 5.99 2.07 23.53
C GLY A 35 6.87 0.83 23.72
N VAL A 36 7.34 0.23 22.64
CA VAL A 36 8.19 -0.97 22.63
C VAL A 36 9.46 -0.74 21.81
N THR A 37 10.34 -1.75 21.73
CA THR A 37 11.56 -1.64 20.91
C THR A 37 11.28 -2.05 19.46
N GLN A 38 12.04 -1.48 18.51
CA GLN A 38 11.99 -1.89 17.10
C GLN A 38 12.22 -3.40 16.93
N ALA A 39 13.10 -4.00 17.74
CA ALA A 39 13.36 -5.44 17.71
C ALA A 39 12.13 -6.28 18.10
N MET A 40 11.26 -5.77 18.99
CA MET A 40 10.00 -6.44 19.33
C MET A 40 9.01 -6.38 18.16
N VAL A 41 8.86 -5.22 17.53
CA VAL A 41 8.03 -5.06 16.32
C VAL A 41 8.52 -5.96 15.20
N SER A 42 9.83 -6.01 14.95
CA SER A 42 10.44 -6.90 13.95
C SER A 42 10.12 -8.38 14.21
N ARG A 43 10.21 -8.84 15.47
CA ARG A 43 9.88 -10.23 15.84
C ARG A 43 8.39 -10.54 15.71
N TRP A 44 7.52 -9.57 15.97
CA TRP A 44 6.08 -9.72 15.74
C TRP A 44 5.76 -9.76 14.26
N GLU A 45 6.32 -8.84 13.46
CA GLU A 45 6.16 -8.80 11.99
C GLU A 45 6.68 -10.06 11.30
N ALA A 46 7.69 -10.71 11.87
CA ALA A 46 8.24 -11.98 11.38
C ALA A 46 7.53 -13.22 11.97
N ASP A 47 6.45 -13.03 12.75
CA ASP A 47 5.71 -14.09 13.45
C ASP A 47 6.60 -15.02 14.31
N LEU A 48 7.74 -14.50 14.79
CA LEU A 48 8.67 -15.24 15.65
C LEU A 48 8.20 -15.30 17.11
N VAL A 49 7.41 -14.30 17.52
CA VAL A 49 6.86 -14.15 18.87
C VAL A 49 5.49 -13.49 18.75
N GLU A 50 4.52 -13.93 19.54
CA GLU A 50 3.24 -13.23 19.62
C GLU A 50 3.28 -12.08 20.66
N PRO A 51 2.60 -10.95 20.39
CA PRO A 51 2.40 -9.92 21.40
C PRO A 51 1.62 -10.48 22.59
N GLY A 52 1.97 -10.09 23.82
CA GLY A 52 1.19 -10.45 25.01
C GLY A 52 -0.21 -9.80 25.01
N LYS A 53 -1.18 -10.36 25.75
CA LYS A 53 -2.60 -9.94 25.71
C LYS A 53 -2.84 -8.43 25.85
N GLN A 54 -2.16 -7.76 26.77
CA GLN A 54 -2.27 -6.31 26.95
C GLN A 54 -1.77 -5.54 25.71
N MET A 55 -0.72 -6.05 25.06
CA MET A 55 -0.19 -5.46 23.84
C MET A 55 -1.10 -5.73 22.65
N GLN A 56 -1.71 -6.92 22.57
CA GLN A 56 -2.72 -7.24 21.57
C GLN A 56 -3.88 -6.24 21.60
N GLU A 57 -4.38 -5.89 22.78
CA GLU A 57 -5.43 -4.87 22.95
C GLU A 57 -4.97 -3.48 22.47
N ARG A 58 -3.73 -3.08 22.77
CA ARG A 58 -3.17 -1.80 22.29
C ARG A 58 -3.02 -1.77 20.78
N ILE A 59 -2.52 -2.86 20.19
CA ILE A 59 -2.44 -3.02 18.74
C ILE A 59 -3.84 -2.91 18.14
N LEU A 60 -4.85 -3.58 18.70
CA LEU A 60 -6.23 -3.53 18.20
C LEU A 60 -6.88 -2.16 18.32
N GLN A 61 -6.52 -1.38 19.33
CA GLN A 61 -6.94 0.02 19.43
C GLN A 61 -6.27 0.88 18.36
N LEU A 62 -4.99 0.63 18.07
CA LEU A 62 -4.24 1.33 17.03
C LEU A 62 -4.76 0.98 15.62
N VAL A 63 -5.14 -0.28 15.39
CA VAL A 63 -5.62 -0.78 14.09
C VAL A 63 -7.15 -0.76 13.94
N ALA A 64 -7.89 -0.18 14.90
CA ALA A 64 -9.33 -0.34 15.02
C ALA A 64 -10.13 0.08 13.76
N PRO A 65 -11.21 -0.65 13.40
CA PRO A 65 -11.95 -0.46 12.14
C PRO A 65 -12.64 0.87 11.97
N GLU A 66 -12.85 1.69 13.01
CA GLU A 66 -13.47 3.01 12.84
C GLU A 66 -12.58 3.97 12.02
N ALA A 67 -11.26 3.70 11.96
CA ALA A 67 -10.33 4.35 11.04
C ALA A 67 -10.33 3.73 9.63
N LEU A 68 -10.85 2.51 9.46
CA LEU A 68 -10.83 1.75 8.19
C LEU A 68 -12.21 1.66 7.49
N SER A 69 -13.32 1.79 8.23
CA SER A 69 -14.70 1.48 7.79
C SER A 69 -15.66 2.66 7.73
N ALA A 70 -15.30 3.84 8.27
CA ALA A 70 -16.03 5.05 7.92
C ALA A 70 -15.68 5.43 6.46
N PRO A 71 -16.64 5.91 5.64
CA PRO A 71 -16.27 6.70 4.47
C PRO A 71 -15.51 7.90 5.02
N MET A 72 -14.17 7.81 5.06
CA MET A 72 -13.30 8.93 5.36
C MET A 72 -13.63 9.99 4.31
N VAL A 73 -14.53 10.91 4.65
CA VAL A 73 -14.62 12.19 3.94
C VAL A 73 -13.20 12.77 4.04
N GLY A 74 -12.55 13.01 2.90
CA GLY A 74 -11.16 13.46 2.91
C GLY A 74 -10.09 12.39 2.63
N TRP A 75 -10.45 11.13 2.30
CA TRP A 75 -9.44 10.08 2.13
C TRP A 75 -8.52 10.29 0.92
N ARG A 76 -9.03 10.90 -0.15
CA ARG A 76 -8.21 11.27 -1.31
C ARG A 76 -7.24 12.37 -0.93
N GLU A 77 -7.69 13.35 -0.15
CA GLU A 77 -6.86 14.42 0.41
C GLU A 77 -5.77 13.84 1.33
N TYR A 78 -6.11 12.84 2.15
CA TYR A 78 -5.14 12.12 2.95
C TYR A 78 -4.08 11.42 2.08
N ILE A 79 -4.49 10.67 1.04
CA ILE A 79 -3.55 10.05 0.09
C ILE A 79 -2.71 11.12 -0.62
N ALA A 80 -3.31 12.23 -1.04
CA ALA A 80 -2.64 13.32 -1.73
C ALA A 80 -1.51 13.92 -0.88
N GLU A 81 -1.66 13.99 0.44
CA GLU A 81 -0.68 14.53 1.38
C GLU A 81 0.34 13.49 1.88
N MET A 82 0.20 12.20 1.51
CA MET A 82 1.12 11.17 1.96
C MET A 82 2.57 11.46 1.51
N PRO A 83 3.56 11.33 2.43
CA PRO A 83 4.97 11.47 2.08
C PRO A 83 5.54 10.24 1.34
N ALA A 84 4.77 9.15 1.26
CA ALA A 84 5.07 7.90 0.57
C ALA A 84 4.80 7.99 -0.94
N LEU A 85 5.33 7.04 -1.73
CA LEU A 85 4.77 6.77 -3.07
C LEU A 85 3.35 6.26 -2.87
N ALA A 86 2.33 7.04 -3.20
CA ALA A 86 0.95 6.60 -3.07
C ALA A 86 0.08 7.18 -4.17
N ALA A 87 -0.95 6.44 -4.57
CA ALA A 87 -1.91 6.93 -5.54
C ALA A 87 -3.26 6.22 -5.43
N VAL A 88 -4.25 6.87 -6.03
CA VAL A 88 -5.60 6.36 -6.26
C VAL A 88 -5.82 6.25 -7.75
N VAL A 89 -6.28 5.08 -8.19
CA VAL A 89 -6.55 4.77 -9.59
C VAL A 89 -7.97 4.23 -9.74
N SER A 90 -8.69 4.70 -10.76
CA SER A 90 -10.01 4.19 -11.10
C SER A 90 -9.98 2.75 -11.60
N CYS A 91 -11.11 2.05 -11.56
CA CYS A 91 -11.22 0.70 -12.14
C CYS A 91 -11.11 0.69 -13.68
N GLU A 92 -11.10 1.86 -14.30
CA GLU A 92 -10.79 2.09 -15.71
C GLU A 92 -9.31 2.39 -15.97
N GLY A 93 -8.48 2.53 -14.93
CA GLY A 93 -7.04 2.77 -15.04
C GLY A 93 -6.65 4.24 -15.10
N ILE A 94 -7.54 5.14 -14.67
CA ILE A 94 -7.31 6.58 -14.60
C ILE A 94 -6.62 6.91 -13.28
N LEU A 95 -5.49 7.61 -13.32
CA LEU A 95 -4.86 8.16 -12.12
C LEU A 95 -5.74 9.30 -11.58
N GLU A 96 -6.40 9.09 -10.45
CA GLU A 96 -7.30 10.07 -9.86
C GLU A 96 -6.59 10.95 -8.83
N THR A 97 -5.58 10.41 -8.14
CA THR A 97 -4.85 11.14 -7.11
C THR A 97 -3.43 10.60 -7.01
N ALA A 98 -2.42 11.48 -6.99
CA ALA A 98 -1.03 11.15 -6.70
C ALA A 98 -0.55 11.88 -5.45
N SER A 99 0.12 11.18 -4.54
CA SER A 99 0.63 11.75 -3.29
C SER A 99 1.79 12.74 -3.50
N VAL A 100 2.08 13.56 -2.49
CA VAL A 100 3.29 14.42 -2.48
C VAL A 100 4.55 13.58 -2.60
N GLY A 101 4.60 12.41 -1.95
CA GLY A 101 5.71 11.47 -2.10
C GLY A 101 5.83 10.91 -3.52
N MET A 102 4.71 10.57 -4.18
CA MET A 102 4.73 10.16 -5.59
C MET A 102 5.39 11.22 -6.47
N ILE A 103 4.97 12.47 -6.34
CA ILE A 103 5.54 13.59 -7.11
C ILE A 103 7.03 13.76 -6.81
N ARG A 104 7.40 13.77 -5.53
CA ARG A 104 8.79 13.99 -5.11
C ARG A 104 9.72 12.88 -5.61
N GLU A 105 9.34 11.62 -5.39
CA GLU A 105 10.20 10.48 -5.71
C GLU A 105 10.22 10.18 -7.20
N THR A 106 9.09 10.33 -7.91
CA THR A 106 9.06 10.02 -9.35
C THR A 106 9.36 11.22 -10.23
N GLY A 107 9.12 12.45 -9.77
CA GLY A 107 9.16 13.64 -10.63
C GLY A 107 7.93 13.78 -11.55
N LEU A 108 6.84 13.08 -11.24
CA LEU A 108 5.55 13.16 -11.91
C LEU A 108 4.94 14.57 -11.78
N ASP A 109 4.44 15.14 -12.86
CA ASP A 109 3.63 16.35 -12.82
C ASP A 109 2.18 15.99 -12.45
N ARG A 110 1.77 16.31 -11.23
CA ARG A 110 0.41 16.02 -10.73
C ARG A 110 -0.67 16.57 -11.66
N THR A 111 -0.56 17.82 -12.10
CA THR A 111 -1.60 18.49 -12.87
C THR A 111 -1.70 17.92 -14.28
N ALA A 112 -0.57 17.50 -14.84
CA ALA A 112 -0.54 16.89 -16.16
C ALA A 112 -0.98 15.41 -16.15
N SER A 113 -0.89 14.72 -15.01
CA SER A 113 -1.10 13.27 -14.91
C SER A 113 -2.43 12.87 -14.27
N GLU A 114 -2.97 13.62 -13.32
CA GLU A 114 -4.28 13.32 -12.74
C GLU A 114 -5.40 13.50 -13.78
N GLY A 115 -6.37 12.59 -13.76
CA GLY A 115 -7.44 12.49 -14.77
C GLY A 115 -7.02 11.78 -16.07
N ARG A 116 -5.79 11.24 -16.15
CA ARG A 116 -5.29 10.53 -17.32
C ARG A 116 -5.08 9.03 -17.06
N MET A 117 -5.02 8.26 -18.15
CA MET A 117 -4.68 6.84 -18.07
C MET A 117 -3.26 6.66 -17.55
N LEU A 118 -3.03 5.66 -16.69
CA LEU A 118 -1.69 5.36 -16.15
C LEU A 118 -0.62 5.23 -17.24
N ALA A 119 -0.94 4.55 -18.34
CA ALA A 119 -0.02 4.34 -19.46
C ALA A 119 0.43 5.63 -20.17
N GLN A 120 -0.23 6.76 -19.91
CA GLN A 120 0.22 8.07 -20.42
C GLN A 120 1.28 8.71 -19.52
N SER A 121 1.33 8.32 -18.25
CA SER A 121 2.31 8.84 -17.27
C SER A 121 3.47 7.86 -17.05
N PHE A 122 3.21 6.56 -17.11
CA PHE A 122 4.16 5.49 -16.85
C PHE A 122 4.31 4.58 -18.07
N ALA A 123 5.55 4.31 -18.44
CA ALA A 123 5.91 3.35 -19.48
C ALA A 123 5.93 1.92 -18.94
N GLU A 124 6.39 1.73 -17.70
CA GLU A 124 6.49 0.44 -16.99
C GLU A 124 6.00 0.60 -15.54
N GLY A 125 5.61 -0.52 -14.91
CA GLY A 125 5.20 -0.56 -13.50
C GLY A 125 3.70 -0.42 -13.31
N PRO A 126 3.16 0.76 -12.89
CA PRO A 126 1.74 0.88 -12.54
C PRO A 126 0.74 0.40 -13.60
N PRO A 127 0.92 0.63 -14.91
CA PRO A 127 0.02 0.09 -15.94
C PRO A 127 -0.01 -1.45 -15.97
N GLU A 128 1.13 -2.09 -15.76
CA GLU A 128 1.27 -3.55 -15.80
C GLU A 128 0.66 -4.19 -14.55
N ILE A 129 0.93 -3.59 -13.38
CA ILE A 129 0.29 -3.96 -12.12
C ILE A 129 -1.23 -3.82 -12.26
N PHE A 130 -1.74 -2.71 -12.80
CA PHE A 130 -3.17 -2.51 -13.01
C PHE A 130 -3.81 -3.64 -13.84
N LEU A 131 -3.19 -3.99 -14.97
CA LEU A 131 -3.69 -5.08 -15.83
C LEU A 131 -3.65 -6.42 -15.09
N ARG A 132 -2.62 -6.66 -14.28
CA ARG A 132 -2.52 -7.87 -13.47
C ARG A 132 -3.61 -7.92 -12.40
N LEU A 133 -3.79 -6.85 -11.62
CA LEU A 133 -4.86 -6.73 -10.62
C LEU A 133 -6.23 -6.96 -11.25
N LYS A 134 -6.49 -6.39 -12.43
CA LYS A 134 -7.72 -6.62 -13.17
C LYS A 134 -7.90 -8.09 -13.58
N SER A 135 -6.83 -8.75 -14.03
CA SER A 135 -6.90 -10.16 -14.46
C SER A 135 -7.19 -11.16 -13.33
N ILE A 136 -6.89 -10.78 -12.09
CA ILE A 136 -7.09 -11.64 -10.91
C ILE A 136 -8.38 -11.31 -10.14
N GLY A 137 -9.24 -10.42 -10.67
CA GLY A 137 -10.50 -10.04 -10.03
C GLY A 137 -10.35 -9.10 -8.83
N PHE A 138 -9.26 -8.32 -8.76
CA PHE A 138 -9.04 -7.36 -7.68
C PHE A 138 -10.17 -6.32 -7.56
N PHE A 139 -10.69 -5.86 -8.69
CA PHE A 139 -11.81 -4.91 -8.73
C PHE A 139 -13.18 -5.59 -8.56
N ASP A 140 -13.23 -6.91 -8.53
CA ASP A 140 -14.43 -7.68 -8.19
C ASP A 140 -14.56 -7.89 -6.67
N GLU A 141 -13.67 -7.26 -5.89
CA GLU A 141 -13.66 -7.31 -4.42
C GLU A 141 -13.51 -8.75 -3.91
N LEU A 142 -12.70 -9.55 -4.60
CA LEU A 142 -12.36 -10.94 -4.22
C LEU A 142 -11.00 -11.06 -3.52
N ILE A 143 -10.19 -10.00 -3.59
CA ILE A 143 -8.84 -9.94 -3.06
C ILE A 143 -8.75 -8.76 -2.11
N GLU A 144 -8.23 -8.99 -0.91
CA GLU A 144 -8.15 -7.94 0.11
C GLU A 144 -6.95 -7.03 -0.18
N THR A 145 -5.79 -7.65 -0.34
CA THR A 145 -4.53 -6.97 -0.58
C THR A 145 -3.68 -7.72 -1.59
N VAL A 146 -2.84 -6.96 -2.30
CA VAL A 146 -1.82 -7.48 -3.20
C VAL A 146 -0.53 -6.77 -2.89
N GLU A 147 0.50 -7.51 -2.55
CA GLU A 147 1.86 -7.00 -2.45
C GLU A 147 2.51 -7.10 -3.84
N SER A 148 3.27 -6.09 -4.25
CA SER A 148 3.90 -6.06 -5.58
C SER A 148 5.30 -5.47 -5.53
N VAL A 149 6.23 -6.03 -6.28
CA VAL A 149 7.61 -5.56 -6.40
C VAL A 149 7.88 -5.28 -7.87
N ASP A 150 8.08 -4.02 -8.23
CA ASP A 150 8.11 -3.61 -9.64
C ASP A 150 9.02 -2.43 -9.97
N LYS A 151 9.22 -2.20 -11.27
CA LYS A 151 10.00 -1.11 -11.84
C LYS A 151 9.08 -0.02 -12.35
N TYR A 152 9.23 1.20 -11.86
CA TYR A 152 8.47 2.34 -12.33
C TYR A 152 9.35 3.15 -13.28
N VAL A 153 8.85 3.38 -14.49
CA VAL A 153 9.50 4.20 -15.51
C VAL A 153 8.50 5.22 -16.01
N LEU A 154 8.83 6.51 -15.93
CA LEU A 154 7.95 7.58 -16.40
C LEU A 154 8.07 7.82 -17.92
N CYS A 155 6.93 8.09 -18.55
CA CYS A 155 6.86 8.55 -19.95
C CYS A 155 7.31 10.01 -20.11
N ASP A 156 7.09 10.83 -19.08
CA ASP A 156 7.36 12.26 -19.07
C ASP A 156 7.58 12.77 -17.63
N GLY A 157 8.15 13.97 -17.48
CA GLY A 157 8.43 14.59 -16.18
C GLY A 157 9.92 14.72 -15.85
N ALA A 158 10.22 15.13 -14.61
CA ALA A 158 11.57 15.53 -14.22
C ALA A 158 12.59 14.38 -14.21
N ARG A 159 12.13 13.15 -13.98
CA ARG A 159 12.95 11.92 -13.96
C ARG A 159 12.60 10.97 -15.10
N LYS A 160 12.19 11.52 -16.25
CA LYS A 160 11.81 10.72 -17.42
C LYS A 160 12.90 9.71 -17.78
N GLY A 161 12.50 8.45 -17.97
CA GLY A 161 13.39 7.35 -18.35
C GLY A 161 14.28 6.80 -17.23
N GLU A 162 14.22 7.36 -16.01
CA GLU A 162 14.84 6.74 -14.85
C GLU A 162 14.00 5.57 -14.36
N THR A 163 14.68 4.51 -13.91
CA THR A 163 14.05 3.34 -13.31
C THR A 163 14.03 3.47 -11.80
N LEU A 164 12.85 3.35 -11.21
CA LEU A 164 12.68 3.27 -9.77
C LEU A 164 12.23 1.85 -9.41
N PHE A 165 12.94 1.22 -8.48
CA PHE A 165 12.52 -0.07 -7.92
C PHE A 165 11.61 0.17 -6.74
N VAL A 166 10.39 -0.35 -6.80
CA VAL A 166 9.34 -0.04 -5.83
C VAL A 166 8.76 -1.33 -5.26
N HIS A 167 8.68 -1.38 -3.94
CA HIS A 167 7.88 -2.37 -3.22
C HIS A 167 6.60 -1.71 -2.74
N SER A 168 5.44 -2.24 -3.14
CA SER A 168 4.14 -1.63 -2.90
C SER A 168 3.13 -2.61 -2.31
N MET A 169 2.24 -2.07 -1.48
CA MET A 169 1.02 -2.71 -1.05
C MET A 169 -0.15 -2.10 -1.82
N ASN A 170 -1.05 -2.96 -2.31
CA ASN A 170 -2.19 -2.59 -3.13
C ASN A 170 -3.46 -3.11 -2.45
N TRP A 171 -4.48 -2.27 -2.35
CA TRP A 171 -5.79 -2.66 -1.85
C TRP A 171 -6.86 -1.90 -2.61
N TRP A 172 -8.09 -2.39 -2.56
CA TRP A 172 -9.21 -1.67 -3.15
C TRP A 172 -9.96 -0.87 -2.09
N ARG A 173 -10.62 0.20 -2.54
CA ARG A 173 -11.59 0.95 -1.74
C ARG A 173 -12.74 1.40 -2.61
N ARG A 174 -13.96 1.49 -2.05
CA ARG A 174 -15.06 2.15 -2.76
C ARG A 174 -14.89 3.66 -2.74
N GLY A 175 -14.97 4.28 -3.91
CA GLY A 175 -15.07 5.72 -4.05
C GLY A 175 -16.45 6.24 -3.65
N GLU A 176 -16.61 7.56 -3.75
CA GLU A 176 -17.85 8.28 -3.47
C GLU A 176 -19.02 7.83 -4.36
N ASP A 177 -18.69 7.34 -5.56
CA ASP A 177 -19.60 6.76 -6.55
C ASP A 177 -19.87 5.25 -6.33
N LEU A 178 -19.43 4.70 -5.20
CA LEU A 178 -19.49 3.28 -4.81
C LEU A 178 -18.70 2.32 -5.72
N LYS A 179 -17.97 2.85 -6.71
CA LYS A 179 -17.13 2.02 -7.58
C LYS A 179 -15.80 1.70 -6.91
N PRO A 180 -15.22 0.53 -7.21
CA PRO A 180 -13.91 0.16 -6.68
C PRO A 180 -12.81 1.08 -7.26
N ARG A 181 -11.84 1.39 -6.42
CA ARG A 181 -10.62 2.13 -6.73
C ARG A 181 -9.44 1.32 -6.26
N TRP A 182 -8.40 1.27 -7.07
CA TRP A 182 -7.11 0.74 -6.66
C TRP A 182 -6.37 1.83 -5.90
N VAL A 183 -6.04 1.53 -4.65
CA VAL A 183 -5.17 2.36 -3.82
C VAL A 183 -3.87 1.59 -3.63
N PHE A 184 -2.74 2.26 -3.79
CA PHE A 184 -1.46 1.68 -3.43
C PHE A 184 -0.60 2.66 -2.64
N THR A 185 0.21 2.10 -1.75
CA THR A 185 1.35 2.75 -1.12
C THR A 185 2.60 1.93 -1.40
N GLY A 186 3.73 2.59 -1.58
CA GLY A 186 4.99 1.93 -1.83
C GLY A 186 6.19 2.72 -1.33
N ALA A 187 7.32 2.05 -1.34
CA ALA A 187 8.62 2.61 -1.01
C ALA A 187 9.62 2.26 -2.10
N GLN A 188 10.49 3.21 -2.42
CA GLN A 188 11.65 2.91 -3.24
C GLN A 188 12.59 2.00 -2.47
N VAL A 189 13.07 0.95 -3.12
CA VAL A 189 14.07 0.02 -2.61
C VAL A 189 15.33 0.10 -3.48
N SER A 190 16.44 -0.41 -2.96
CA SER A 190 17.64 -0.60 -3.78
C SER A 190 17.43 -1.69 -4.83
N GLU A 191 18.25 -1.69 -5.88
CA GLU A 191 18.23 -2.76 -6.89
C GLU A 191 18.53 -4.13 -6.28
N GLU A 192 19.45 -4.20 -5.30
CA GLU A 192 19.76 -5.44 -4.58
C GLU A 192 18.56 -5.97 -3.79
N GLU A 193 17.88 -5.10 -3.04
CA GLU A 193 16.65 -5.45 -2.32
C GLU A 193 15.53 -5.85 -3.28
N PHE A 194 15.40 -5.18 -4.43
CA PHE A 194 14.43 -5.51 -5.46
C PHE A 194 14.62 -6.94 -6.00
N GLU A 195 15.84 -7.31 -6.37
CA GLU A 195 16.14 -8.65 -6.89
C GLU A 195 15.93 -9.74 -5.82
N ALA A 196 16.26 -9.44 -4.56
CA ALA A 196 15.97 -10.33 -3.43
C ALA A 196 14.45 -10.54 -3.24
N LEU A 197 13.68 -9.45 -3.22
CA LEU A 197 12.22 -9.50 -3.09
C LEU A 197 11.55 -10.20 -4.29
N ARG A 198 12.02 -9.95 -5.52
CA ARG A 198 11.54 -10.64 -6.73
C ARG A 198 11.77 -12.14 -6.65
N THR A 199 12.93 -12.56 -6.13
CA THR A 199 13.25 -13.96 -5.90
C THR A 199 12.35 -14.58 -4.85
N GLU A 200 12.11 -13.88 -3.74
CA GLU A 200 11.21 -14.32 -2.65
C GLU A 200 9.77 -14.48 -3.12
N PHE A 201 9.25 -13.51 -3.89
CA PHE A 201 7.87 -13.54 -4.37
C PHE A 201 7.62 -14.66 -5.39
N GLY A 202 8.67 -15.10 -6.10
CA GLY A 202 8.57 -16.04 -7.22
C GLY A 202 7.74 -15.52 -8.41
N SER A 203 7.20 -14.30 -8.31
CA SER A 203 6.38 -13.63 -9.31
C SER A 203 6.36 -12.10 -9.05
N GLN A 204 5.64 -11.33 -9.88
CA GLN A 204 5.55 -9.86 -9.72
C GLN A 204 4.65 -9.44 -8.56
N ILE A 205 3.70 -10.30 -8.16
CA ILE A 205 2.69 -9.99 -7.15
C ILE A 205 2.44 -11.16 -6.21
N ARG A 206 2.09 -10.87 -4.96
CA ARG A 206 1.60 -11.83 -3.98
C ARG A 206 0.23 -11.40 -3.49
N THR A 207 -0.75 -12.29 -3.53
CA THR A 207 -2.15 -11.98 -3.21
C THR A 207 -2.54 -12.54 -1.85
N THR A 208 -3.36 -11.80 -1.12
CA THR A 208 -4.08 -12.28 0.07
C THR A 208 -5.58 -12.34 -0.25
N PRO A 209 -6.18 -13.54 -0.35
CA PRO A 209 -7.61 -13.67 -0.67
C PRO A 209 -8.49 -13.17 0.49
N ILE A 210 -9.69 -12.71 0.15
CA ILE A 210 -10.72 -12.43 1.18
C ILE A 210 -11.21 -13.76 1.74
N ALA A 211 -11.19 -13.87 3.06
CA ALA A 211 -11.58 -15.08 3.78
C ALA A 211 -13.10 -15.23 3.96
#